data_AF-A0AAD5YC11-F1
#
_entry.id   AF-A0AAD5YC11-F1
#
_cell.length_a   1.000
_cell.length_b   1.000
_cell.length_c   1.000
_cell.angle_alpha   90.00
_cell.angle_beta   90.00
_cell.angle_gamma   90.00
#
_symmetry.space_group_name_H-M   'P 1'
#
loop_
_entity.id
_entity.type
_entity.pdbx_description
1 polymer ?
#
loop_
_entity_poly.entity_id
_entity_poly.type
_entity_poly.pdbx_seq_one_letter_code
_entity_poly.pdbx_strand_id
1 'polypeptide(L)'
;MPPSQDKKRAVWAHRPGPYPKRGPQKSTKGAPKKAGRTRENLMLQNWLEVFDFIDKHPDMSQSEVVVHFVTRLKSPMIFTQAMLSRRIKARSELEARVKTTPTALSGKRERIVTRPDVEAAIVEWFQGMERRGETVSSAALVMKRKSLEESFEVPAEERLRGIGWIQSFRKAYKFNTKTRRHVPEADEDEILSGCDELDSEVSEEEGMQVDDNAIVEAVMQEMIEEELGSDEEEQPEPESEKNGQVNWADLPHLCTQLEAACIGHLEKTFCAQLLDNLRQFRGLIRSEMQNSESNEMALGSMV
;
A
#
# COMPACT_ATOMS: atom_id res chain seq x y z
N MET A 1 -6.39 39.46 -54.55
CA MET A 1 -5.87 38.08 -54.67
C MET A 1 -6.99 37.12 -54.33
N PRO A 2 -7.26 36.09 -55.15
CA PRO A 2 -8.40 35.20 -54.96
C PRO A 2 -8.15 34.19 -53.83
N PRO A 3 -9.21 33.75 -53.12
CA PRO A 3 -9.09 32.78 -52.04
C PRO A 3 -8.78 31.38 -52.60
N SER A 4 -7.68 30.83 -52.09
CA SER A 4 -7.13 29.53 -52.48
C SER A 4 -7.82 28.39 -51.72
N GLN A 5 -8.60 27.63 -52.48
CA GLN A 5 -8.80 26.17 -52.38
C GLN A 5 -9.40 25.61 -51.09
N ASP A 6 -10.71 25.40 -51.14
CA ASP A 6 -11.44 24.40 -50.37
C ASP A 6 -10.82 23.01 -50.50
N LYS A 7 -10.14 22.57 -49.44
CA LYS A 7 -9.75 21.16 -49.26
C LYS A 7 -11.02 20.36 -48.96
N LYS A 8 -11.62 19.81 -50.02
CA LYS A 8 -12.72 18.83 -49.96
C LYS A 8 -12.34 17.72 -48.98
N ARG A 9 -13.06 17.68 -47.85
CA ARG A 9 -12.99 16.58 -46.88
C ARG A 9 -13.37 15.30 -47.62
N ALA A 10 -12.47 14.32 -47.63
CA ALA A 10 -12.74 13.00 -48.17
C ALA A 10 -13.94 12.39 -47.43
N VAL A 11 -15.02 12.15 -48.17
CA VAL A 11 -16.17 11.40 -47.72
C VAL A 11 -15.68 9.98 -47.46
N TRP A 12 -15.73 9.54 -46.20
CA TRP A 12 -15.43 8.16 -45.81
C TRP A 12 -16.56 7.23 -46.30
N ALA A 13 -16.63 7.05 -47.61
CA ALA A 13 -17.44 6.01 -48.23
C ALA A 13 -16.71 4.68 -48.09
N HIS A 14 -17.44 3.64 -47.67
CA HIS A 14 -16.99 2.29 -47.31
C HIS A 14 -16.43 2.12 -45.90
N ARG A 15 -17.35 2.03 -44.92
CA ARG A 15 -17.11 1.12 -43.80
C ARG A 15 -17.20 -0.31 -44.36
N PRO A 16 -16.12 -1.11 -44.37
CA PRO A 16 -16.21 -2.50 -44.75
C PRO A 16 -17.24 -3.19 -43.84
N GLY A 17 -18.06 -4.04 -44.44
CA GLY A 17 -19.14 -4.76 -43.75
C GLY A 17 -18.65 -5.53 -42.53
N PRO A 18 -19.56 -5.95 -41.65
CA PRO A 18 -19.25 -6.62 -40.38
C PRO A 18 -18.26 -7.75 -40.61
N TYR A 19 -17.07 -7.61 -40.01
CA TYR A 19 -16.01 -8.61 -40.13
C TYR A 19 -16.57 -9.98 -39.73
N PRO A 20 -16.34 -11.04 -40.53
CA PRO A 20 -16.82 -12.37 -40.19
C PRO A 20 -16.27 -12.77 -38.83
N LYS A 21 -17.18 -13.16 -37.92
CA LYS A 21 -16.83 -13.66 -36.59
C LYS A 21 -15.85 -14.83 -36.77
N ARG A 22 -14.56 -14.59 -36.51
CA ARG A 22 -13.57 -15.66 -36.45
C ARG A 22 -14.05 -16.63 -35.38
N GLY A 23 -14.38 -17.85 -35.80
CA GLY A 23 -14.70 -18.93 -34.88
C GLY A 23 -13.57 -19.15 -33.87
N PRO A 24 -13.86 -19.73 -32.71
CA PRO A 24 -12.87 -19.97 -31.66
C PRO A 24 -11.66 -20.71 -32.23
N GLN A 25 -10.52 -20.02 -32.34
CA GLN A 25 -9.26 -20.65 -32.72
C GLN A 25 -8.93 -21.68 -31.65
N LYS A 26 -8.98 -22.96 -32.03
CA LYS A 26 -8.48 -24.06 -31.21
C LYS A 26 -7.00 -23.80 -30.93
N SER A 27 -6.67 -23.44 -29.69
CA SER A 27 -5.29 -23.23 -29.28
C SER A 27 -4.53 -24.54 -29.48
N THR A 28 -3.53 -24.55 -30.35
CA THR A 28 -2.64 -25.69 -30.52
C THR A 28 -1.90 -25.93 -29.21
N LYS A 29 -2.30 -27.00 -28.51
CA LYS A 29 -1.62 -27.59 -27.36
C LYS A 29 -0.22 -28.01 -27.83
N GLY A 30 0.87 -27.42 -27.32
CA GLY A 30 2.18 -28.06 -27.51
C GLY A 30 3.46 -27.24 -27.44
N ALA A 31 3.44 -25.92 -27.20
CA ALA A 31 4.68 -25.18 -26.93
C ALA A 31 4.73 -24.77 -25.45
N PRO A 32 5.76 -25.17 -24.66
CA PRO A 32 5.96 -24.62 -23.34
C PRO A 32 6.14 -23.10 -23.50
N LYS A 33 5.20 -22.33 -22.94
CA LYS A 33 5.34 -20.88 -22.87
C LYS A 33 6.64 -20.60 -22.12
N LYS A 34 7.64 -20.05 -22.81
CA LYS A 34 8.80 -19.46 -22.14
C LYS A 34 8.24 -18.58 -21.03
N ALA A 35 8.65 -18.84 -19.79
CA ALA A 35 8.27 -18.03 -18.64
C ALA A 35 8.76 -16.61 -18.90
N GLY A 36 7.95 -15.81 -19.57
CA GLY A 36 8.23 -14.40 -19.78
C GLY A 36 8.30 -13.79 -18.40
N ARG A 37 9.42 -13.15 -18.07
CA ARG A 37 9.51 -12.33 -16.86
C ARG A 37 8.29 -11.42 -16.85
N THR A 38 7.40 -11.64 -15.88
CA THR A 38 6.25 -10.77 -15.66
C THR A 38 6.82 -9.38 -15.43
N ARG A 39 6.40 -8.42 -16.26
CA ARG A 39 6.83 -7.02 -16.10
C ARG A 39 6.30 -6.53 -14.76
N GLU A 40 7.16 -6.52 -13.76
CA GLU A 40 6.91 -5.80 -12.53
C GLU A 40 6.73 -4.33 -12.89
N ASN A 41 5.68 -3.72 -12.36
CA ASN A 41 5.46 -2.31 -12.65
C ASN A 41 6.13 -1.53 -11.53
N LEU A 42 6.88 -0.51 -11.91
CA LEU A 42 7.65 0.32 -10.99
C LEU A 42 6.71 1.08 -10.05
N MET A 43 7.08 1.09 -8.77
CA MET A 43 6.39 1.84 -7.70
C MET A 43 6.68 3.34 -7.82
N LEU A 44 5.89 4.17 -7.13
CA LEU A 44 6.14 5.61 -7.07
C LEU A 44 7.55 5.91 -6.54
N GLN A 45 7.97 5.21 -5.48
CA GLN A 45 9.32 5.34 -4.92
C GLN A 45 10.43 5.13 -5.96
N ASN A 46 10.28 4.11 -6.81
CA ASN A 46 11.25 3.83 -7.88
C ASN A 46 11.33 4.99 -8.87
N TRP A 47 10.20 5.64 -9.18
CA TRP A 47 10.20 6.80 -10.07
C TRP A 47 10.84 8.03 -9.43
N LEU A 48 10.63 8.26 -8.13
CA LEU A 48 11.30 9.35 -7.41
C LEU A 48 12.82 9.16 -7.41
N GLU A 49 13.30 7.93 -7.20
CA GLU A 49 14.74 7.63 -7.30
C GLU A 49 15.28 7.89 -8.72
N VAL A 50 14.50 7.57 -9.76
CA VAL A 50 14.87 7.88 -11.15
C VAL A 50 14.93 9.40 -11.39
N PHE A 51 14.01 10.18 -10.79
CA PHE A 51 14.01 11.64 -10.94
C PHE A 51 15.19 12.29 -10.21
N ASP A 52 15.48 11.88 -8.97
CA ASP A 52 16.64 12.33 -8.20
C ASP A 52 17.95 12.02 -8.95
N PHE A 53 18.03 10.84 -9.59
CA PHE A 53 19.17 10.51 -10.45
C PHE A 53 19.30 11.43 -11.67
N ILE A 54 18.20 11.77 -12.33
CA ILE A 54 18.22 12.69 -13.48
C ILE A 54 18.69 14.08 -13.07
N ASP A 55 18.24 14.58 -11.91
CA ASP A 55 18.63 15.90 -11.42
C ASP A 55 20.12 15.98 -11.07
N LYS A 56 20.68 14.87 -10.56
CA LYS A 56 22.12 14.74 -10.28
C LYS A 56 22.97 14.60 -11.54
N HIS A 57 22.38 14.25 -12.68
CA HIS A 57 23.08 13.94 -13.93
C HIS A 57 22.44 14.62 -15.15
N PRO A 58 22.43 15.98 -15.23
CA PRO A 58 21.76 16.72 -16.29
C PRO A 58 22.36 16.48 -17.70
N ASP A 59 23.63 16.07 -17.77
CA ASP A 59 24.32 15.80 -19.04
C ASP A 59 23.99 14.41 -19.63
N MET A 60 23.31 13.55 -18.86
CA MET A 60 23.03 12.17 -19.27
C MET A 60 21.77 12.10 -20.14
N SER A 61 21.87 11.39 -21.27
CA SER A 61 20.73 11.15 -22.15
C SER A 61 19.70 10.20 -21.51
N GLN A 62 18.42 10.32 -21.90
CA GLN A 62 17.37 9.41 -21.38
C GLN A 62 17.65 7.93 -21.65
N SER A 63 18.32 7.61 -22.76
CA SER A 63 18.74 6.24 -23.08
C SER A 63 19.77 5.72 -22.09
N GLU A 64 20.75 6.54 -21.71
CA GLU A 64 21.78 6.16 -20.73
C GLU A 64 21.18 5.99 -19.33
N VAL A 65 20.23 6.84 -18.94
CA VAL A 65 19.47 6.68 -17.69
C VAL A 65 18.76 5.31 -17.67
N VAL A 66 18.09 4.93 -18.76
CA VAL A 66 17.43 3.62 -18.86
C VAL A 66 18.45 2.48 -18.72
N VAL A 67 19.61 2.57 -19.39
CA VAL A 67 20.67 1.55 -19.30
C VAL A 67 21.17 1.43 -17.87
N HIS A 68 21.48 2.54 -17.20
CA HIS A 68 21.95 2.57 -15.82
C HIS A 68 21.02 1.79 -14.88
N PHE A 69 19.72 2.08 -14.91
CA PHE A 69 18.73 1.44 -14.05
C PHE A 69 18.43 -0.03 -14.41
N VAL A 70 18.58 -0.43 -15.67
CA VAL A 70 18.47 -1.83 -16.09
C VAL A 70 19.69 -2.64 -15.64
N THR A 71 20.89 -2.04 -15.62
CA THR A 71 22.15 -2.72 -15.25
C THR A 71 22.40 -2.83 -13.73
N ARG A 72 21.58 -2.19 -12.89
CA ARG A 72 21.72 -2.24 -11.43
C ARG A 72 21.55 -3.66 -10.88
N LEU A 73 22.50 -4.11 -10.05
CA LEU A 73 22.52 -5.46 -9.47
C LEU A 73 21.43 -5.71 -8.41
N LYS A 74 21.14 -4.71 -7.57
CA LYS A 74 20.27 -4.89 -6.39
C LYS A 74 18.78 -4.86 -6.71
N SER A 75 18.36 -4.04 -7.67
CA SER A 75 16.96 -3.89 -8.07
C SER A 75 16.90 -3.34 -9.50
N PRO A 76 16.97 -4.22 -10.53
CA PRO A 76 16.95 -3.77 -11.91
C PRO A 76 15.56 -3.22 -12.25
N MET A 77 15.50 -1.94 -12.60
CA MET A 77 14.25 -1.29 -12.97
C MET A 77 14.06 -1.39 -14.48
N ILE A 78 13.08 -2.19 -14.90
CA ILE A 78 12.82 -2.43 -16.32
C ILE A 78 11.76 -1.45 -16.81
N PHE A 79 12.20 -0.41 -17.52
CA PHE A 79 11.32 0.52 -18.23
C PHE A 79 11.93 0.94 -19.57
N THR A 80 11.08 1.47 -20.46
CA THR A 80 11.53 1.98 -21.77
C THR A 80 11.76 3.49 -21.72
N GLN A 81 12.55 4.01 -22.64
CA GLN A 81 12.74 5.46 -22.81
C GLN A 81 11.41 6.21 -22.96
N ALA A 82 10.45 5.64 -23.69
CA ALA A 82 9.12 6.23 -23.84
C ALA A 82 8.34 6.29 -22.52
N MET A 83 8.48 5.30 -21.64
CA MET A 83 7.89 5.34 -20.29
C MET A 83 8.54 6.44 -19.45
N LEU A 84 9.87 6.55 -19.50
CA LEU A 84 10.60 7.59 -18.80
C LEU A 84 10.15 8.99 -19.22
N SER A 85 10.11 9.25 -20.53
CA SER A 85 9.64 10.53 -21.08
C SER A 85 8.23 10.89 -20.61
N ARG A 86 7.30 9.93 -20.59
CA ARG A 86 5.94 10.16 -20.08
C ARG A 86 5.93 10.47 -18.58
N ARG A 87 6.78 9.80 -17.80
CA ARG A 87 6.87 10.00 -16.35
C ARG A 87 7.51 11.33 -15.99
N ILE A 88 8.54 11.77 -16.71
CA ILE A 88 9.13 13.10 -16.54
C ILE A 88 8.08 14.20 -16.75
N LYS A 89 7.20 14.06 -17.75
CA LYS A 89 6.10 15.02 -17.96
C LYS A 89 5.08 15.04 -16.82
N ALA A 90 4.89 13.93 -16.14
CA ALA A 90 3.97 13.79 -15.01
C ALA A 90 4.69 13.94 -13.65
N ARG A 91 5.91 14.48 -13.63
CA ARG A 91 6.76 14.53 -12.43
C ARG A 91 6.12 15.33 -11.29
N SER A 92 5.64 16.54 -11.58
CA SER A 92 5.02 17.42 -10.58
C SER A 92 3.81 16.77 -9.91
N GLU A 93 2.98 16.08 -10.68
CA GLU A 93 1.82 15.33 -10.18
C GLU A 93 2.26 14.16 -9.27
N LEU A 94 3.32 13.44 -9.65
CA LEU A 94 3.85 12.33 -8.86
C LEU A 94 4.47 12.79 -7.55
N GLU A 95 5.18 13.92 -7.53
CA GLU A 95 5.74 14.52 -6.32
C GLU A 95 4.64 15.08 -5.40
N ALA A 96 3.60 15.71 -5.96
CA ALA A 96 2.46 16.17 -5.18
C ALA A 96 1.75 15.01 -4.45
N ARG A 97 1.59 13.86 -5.11
CA ARG A 97 0.95 12.67 -4.52
C ARG A 97 1.68 12.13 -3.29
N VAL A 98 3.00 12.26 -3.24
CA VAL A 98 3.81 11.86 -2.07
C VAL A 98 3.42 12.70 -0.86
N LYS A 99 3.15 13.99 -1.07
CA LYS A 99 2.75 14.91 0.00
C LYS A 99 1.33 14.64 0.49
N THR A 100 0.40 14.30 -0.42
CA THR A 100 -1.02 14.12 -0.07
C THR A 100 -1.30 12.81 0.65
N THR A 101 -0.56 11.72 0.36
CA THR A 101 -0.88 10.41 0.92
C THR A 101 0.39 9.71 1.42
N PRO A 102 0.52 9.44 2.74
CA PRO A 102 1.72 8.80 3.28
C PRO A 102 1.94 7.37 2.73
N THR A 103 0.87 6.71 2.27
CA THR A 103 0.95 5.37 1.65
C THR A 103 1.28 5.41 0.14
N ALA A 104 1.42 6.59 -0.47
CA ALA A 104 1.64 6.75 -1.92
C ALA A 104 2.86 5.99 -2.45
N LEU A 105 3.92 5.91 -1.65
CA LEU A 105 5.23 5.39 -2.06
C LEU A 105 5.18 3.92 -2.49
N SER A 106 4.32 3.13 -1.84
CA SER A 106 4.09 1.71 -2.15
C SER A 106 3.05 1.51 -3.27
N GLY A 107 2.27 2.55 -3.60
CA GLY A 107 1.19 2.52 -4.57
C GLY A 107 1.68 2.51 -6.03
N LYS A 108 1.21 1.52 -6.80
CA LYS A 108 1.48 1.40 -8.25
C LYS A 108 0.60 2.31 -9.10
N ARG A 109 -0.62 2.58 -8.63
CA ARG A 109 -1.64 3.44 -9.22
C ARG A 109 -2.24 4.23 -8.07
N GLU A 110 -2.73 5.42 -8.38
CA GLU A 110 -3.69 6.09 -7.51
C GLU A 110 -4.80 5.09 -7.26
N ARG A 111 -4.89 4.63 -6.02
CA ARG A 111 -6.07 3.89 -5.63
C ARG A 111 -7.16 4.96 -5.59
N ILE A 112 -7.99 4.96 -6.62
CA ILE A 112 -9.34 5.56 -6.59
C ILE A 112 -10.16 4.90 -5.47
N VAL A 113 -9.66 3.80 -4.89
CA VAL A 113 -10.22 3.14 -3.74
C VAL A 113 -10.07 4.06 -2.53
N THR A 114 -11.23 4.60 -2.18
CA THR A 114 -11.62 5.25 -0.92
C THR A 114 -10.86 6.52 -0.57
N ARG A 115 -11.60 7.62 -0.63
CA ARG A 115 -11.47 8.74 0.29
C ARG A 115 -10.98 8.23 1.68
N PRO A 116 -9.77 8.62 2.13
CA PRO A 116 -9.08 8.00 3.26
C PRO A 116 -9.82 8.19 4.58
N ASP A 117 -10.53 9.31 4.72
CA ASP A 117 -11.48 9.63 5.79
C ASP A 117 -12.60 8.59 5.92
N VAL A 118 -13.26 8.25 4.80
CA VAL A 118 -14.28 7.20 4.79
C VAL A 118 -13.68 5.85 5.15
N GLU A 119 -12.47 5.54 4.67
CA GLU A 119 -11.78 4.29 4.99
C GLU A 119 -11.42 4.20 6.49
N ALA A 120 -10.88 5.28 7.06
CA ALA A 120 -10.55 5.39 8.47
C ALA A 120 -11.78 5.17 9.35
N ALA A 121 -12.89 5.84 9.05
CA ALA A 121 -14.15 5.67 9.78
C ALA A 121 -14.71 4.23 9.71
N ILE A 122 -14.57 3.55 8.56
CA ILE A 122 -14.96 2.12 8.46
C ILE A 122 -14.04 1.25 9.34
N VAL A 123 -12.74 1.54 9.38
CA VAL A 123 -11.77 0.79 10.20
C VAL A 123 -12.09 0.95 11.69
N GLU A 124 -12.32 2.19 12.14
CA GLU A 124 -12.67 2.47 13.53
C GLU A 124 -13.98 1.79 13.93
N TRP A 125 -15.02 1.91 13.10
CA TRP A 125 -16.28 1.21 13.32
C TRP A 125 -16.09 -0.31 13.41
N PHE A 126 -15.30 -0.89 12.50
CA PHE A 126 -15.02 -2.33 12.49
C PHE A 126 -14.29 -2.76 13.77
N GLN A 127 -13.28 -2.01 14.23
CA GLN A 127 -12.60 -2.28 15.50
C GLN A 127 -13.54 -2.16 16.70
N GLY A 128 -14.50 -1.24 16.65
CA GLY A 128 -15.59 -1.14 17.64
C GLY A 128 -16.45 -2.41 17.70
N MET A 129 -16.86 -2.91 16.53
CA MET A 129 -17.62 -4.18 16.42
C MET A 129 -16.80 -5.38 16.92
N GLU A 130 -15.50 -5.43 16.59
CA GLU A 130 -14.61 -6.51 17.02
C GLU A 130 -14.38 -6.50 18.54
N ARG A 131 -14.22 -5.32 19.15
CA ARG A 131 -14.14 -5.17 20.62
C ARG A 131 -15.41 -5.67 21.32
N ARG A 132 -16.58 -5.55 20.67
CA ARG A 132 -17.86 -6.11 21.18
C ARG A 132 -18.02 -7.60 20.91
N GLY A 133 -17.14 -8.22 20.12
CA GLY A 133 -17.24 -9.61 19.72
C GLY A 133 -18.32 -9.88 18.67
N GLU A 134 -18.80 -8.85 17.97
CA GLU A 134 -19.81 -8.98 16.92
C GLU A 134 -19.15 -9.31 15.57
N THR A 135 -19.71 -10.28 14.85
CA THR A 135 -19.21 -10.64 13.51
C THR A 135 -19.77 -9.69 12.45
N VAL A 136 -18.91 -8.90 11.81
CA VAL A 136 -19.33 -7.98 10.74
C VAL A 136 -19.49 -8.71 9.40
N SER A 137 -20.74 -8.84 8.95
CA SER A 137 -21.07 -9.35 7.62
C SER A 137 -20.56 -8.43 6.50
N SER A 138 -20.31 -9.00 5.31
CA SER A 138 -19.96 -8.21 4.12
C SER A 138 -21.06 -7.21 3.74
N ALA A 139 -22.34 -7.55 3.94
CA ALA A 139 -23.46 -6.65 3.68
C ALA A 139 -23.46 -5.45 4.64
N ALA A 140 -23.13 -5.68 5.92
CA ALA A 140 -23.00 -4.63 6.92
C ALA A 140 -21.89 -3.63 6.55
N LEU A 141 -20.76 -4.10 6.00
CA LEU A 141 -19.69 -3.23 5.50
C LEU A 141 -20.15 -2.35 4.33
N VAL A 142 -20.99 -2.86 3.43
CA VAL A 142 -21.54 -2.07 2.31
C VAL A 142 -22.49 -1.00 2.82
N MET A 143 -23.41 -1.38 3.73
CA MET A 143 -24.37 -0.44 4.32
C MET A 143 -23.65 0.64 5.12
N LYS A 144 -22.71 0.25 6.00
CA LYS A 144 -21.97 1.20 6.82
C LYS A 144 -21.16 2.17 5.97
N ARG A 145 -20.46 1.66 4.96
CA ARG A 145 -19.73 2.51 4.01
C ARG A 145 -20.66 3.51 3.33
N LYS A 146 -21.83 3.09 2.86
CA LYS A 146 -22.80 3.99 2.23
C LYS A 146 -23.24 5.09 3.20
N SER A 147 -23.52 4.75 4.46
CA SER A 147 -23.86 5.71 5.52
C SER A 147 -22.75 6.74 5.75
N LEU A 148 -21.50 6.26 5.82
CA LEU A 148 -20.33 7.14 5.96
C LEU A 148 -20.12 8.02 4.73
N GLU A 149 -20.26 7.47 3.51
CA GLU A 149 -20.18 8.26 2.27
C GLU A 149 -21.28 9.35 2.20
N GLU A 150 -22.45 9.12 2.78
CA GLU A 150 -23.50 10.14 2.91
C GLU A 150 -23.16 11.19 3.97
N SER A 151 -22.61 10.77 5.11
CA SER A 151 -22.22 11.65 6.22
C SER A 151 -21.02 12.55 5.86
N PHE A 152 -20.07 12.04 5.08
CA PHE A 152 -18.93 12.80 4.53
C PHE A 152 -19.26 13.57 3.24
N GLU A 153 -20.54 13.62 2.86
CA GLU A 153 -21.06 14.31 1.66
C GLU A 153 -20.34 13.91 0.37
N VAL A 154 -19.97 12.63 0.23
CA VAL A 154 -19.23 12.14 -0.94
C VAL A 154 -20.13 12.16 -2.19
N PRO A 155 -19.74 12.87 -3.26
CA PRO A 155 -20.49 12.91 -4.51
C PRO A 155 -20.69 11.50 -5.10
N ALA A 156 -21.85 11.26 -5.71
CA ALA A 156 -22.22 9.93 -6.23
C ALA A 156 -21.25 9.42 -7.32
N GLU A 157 -20.55 10.32 -8.00
CA GLU A 157 -19.54 10.03 -9.02
C GLU A 157 -18.26 9.42 -8.42
N GLU A 158 -17.95 9.76 -7.17
CA GLU A 158 -16.75 9.32 -6.45
C GLU A 158 -16.97 8.06 -5.59
N ARG A 159 -18.24 7.72 -5.30
CA ARG A 159 -18.59 6.53 -4.53
C ARG A 159 -18.14 5.25 -5.22
N LEU A 160 -17.50 4.34 -4.47
CA LEU A 160 -17.11 3.06 -5.04
C LEU A 160 -18.32 2.17 -5.32
N ARG A 161 -18.42 1.72 -6.57
CA ARG A 161 -19.48 0.81 -7.00
C ARG A 161 -19.04 -0.65 -6.85
N GLY A 162 -19.94 -1.45 -6.31
CA GLY A 162 -19.80 -2.91 -6.22
C GLY A 162 -19.05 -3.41 -4.98
N ILE A 163 -19.02 -4.73 -4.83
CA ILE A 163 -18.56 -5.45 -3.62
C ILE A 163 -17.05 -5.74 -3.67
N GLY A 164 -16.39 -5.53 -4.82
CA GLY A 164 -15.00 -5.94 -5.07
C GLY A 164 -13.96 -5.30 -4.13
N TRP A 165 -14.26 -4.14 -3.54
CA TRP A 165 -13.36 -3.47 -2.59
C TRP A 165 -13.27 -4.19 -1.25
N ILE A 166 -14.30 -4.91 -0.82
CA ILE A 166 -14.37 -5.55 0.52
C ILE A 166 -13.23 -6.56 0.72
N GLN A 167 -12.93 -7.36 -0.30
CA GLN A 167 -11.85 -8.35 -0.23
C GLN A 167 -10.48 -7.67 -0.10
N SER A 168 -10.28 -6.55 -0.79
CA SER A 168 -9.05 -5.76 -0.70
C SER A 168 -8.92 -5.07 0.65
N PHE A 169 -10.03 -4.51 1.16
CA PHE A 169 -10.13 -3.87 2.47
C PHE A 169 -9.83 -4.86 3.61
N ARG A 170 -10.51 -6.01 3.64
CA ARG A 170 -10.25 -7.08 4.63
C ARG A 170 -8.80 -7.55 4.59
N LYS A 171 -8.20 -7.66 3.41
CA LYS A 171 -6.80 -8.05 3.26
C LYS A 171 -5.84 -6.96 3.74
N ALA A 172 -6.14 -5.69 3.49
CA ALA A 172 -5.27 -4.57 3.86
C ALA A 172 -5.15 -4.43 5.38
N TYR A 173 -6.26 -4.50 6.09
CA TYR A 173 -6.32 -4.33 7.55
C TYR A 173 -6.24 -5.64 8.34
N LYS A 174 -5.97 -6.76 7.65
CA LYS A 174 -5.83 -8.10 8.25
C LYS A 174 -7.03 -8.53 9.10
N PHE A 175 -8.24 -8.11 8.73
CA PHE A 175 -9.45 -8.53 9.43
C PHE A 175 -9.62 -10.04 9.29
N ASN A 176 -9.57 -10.74 10.42
CA ASN A 176 -9.57 -12.20 10.45
C ASN A 176 -10.94 -12.74 10.01
N THR A 177 -11.04 -13.23 8.77
CA THR A 177 -12.18 -14.05 8.34
C THR A 177 -12.18 -15.45 8.97
N LYS A 178 -11.17 -15.76 9.81
CA LYS A 178 -10.86 -17.11 10.28
C LYS A 178 -11.70 -17.59 11.47
N THR A 179 -12.50 -16.72 12.08
CA THR A 179 -13.36 -17.11 13.21
C THR A 179 -14.77 -17.46 12.76
N ARG A 180 -14.93 -18.20 11.65
CA ARG A 180 -16.06 -19.14 11.57
C ARG A 180 -15.77 -20.23 12.61
N ARG A 181 -16.21 -20.01 13.86
CA ARG A 181 -16.58 -21.16 14.69
C ARG A 181 -17.53 -21.97 13.82
N HIS A 182 -17.20 -23.23 13.58
CA HIS A 182 -18.07 -24.16 12.88
C HIS A 182 -19.41 -24.16 13.64
N VAL A 183 -20.35 -23.32 13.22
CA VAL A 183 -21.75 -23.50 13.56
C VAL A 183 -22.13 -24.73 12.74
N PRO A 184 -22.61 -25.81 13.37
CA PRO A 184 -23.08 -26.97 12.64
C PRO A 184 -24.14 -26.50 11.64
N GLU A 185 -23.88 -26.85 10.39
CA GLU A 185 -24.65 -26.59 9.18
C GLU A 185 -26.12 -26.93 9.44
N ALA A 186 -26.92 -25.91 9.78
CA ALA A 186 -28.36 -25.99 9.69
C ALA A 186 -28.70 -25.73 8.22
N ASP A 187 -29.44 -26.65 7.62
CA ASP A 187 -29.74 -26.76 6.19
C ASP A 187 -30.01 -25.39 5.53
N GLU A 188 -29.09 -24.96 4.66
CA GLU A 188 -29.14 -23.65 3.97
C GLU A 188 -30.20 -23.58 2.84
N ASP A 189 -30.97 -24.65 2.62
CA ASP A 189 -31.96 -24.75 1.53
C ASP A 189 -33.30 -24.03 1.81
N GLU A 190 -33.54 -23.54 3.04
CA GLU A 190 -34.82 -22.90 3.39
C GLU A 190 -34.81 -21.35 3.35
N ILE A 191 -33.64 -20.70 3.17
CA ILE A 191 -33.53 -19.23 3.34
C ILE A 191 -33.63 -18.43 2.02
N LEU A 192 -33.48 -19.05 0.85
CA LEU A 192 -33.47 -18.32 -0.43
C LEU A 192 -34.84 -18.16 -1.14
N SER A 193 -35.94 -18.59 -0.52
CA SER A 193 -37.28 -18.57 -1.16
C SER A 193 -38.21 -17.41 -0.74
N GLY A 194 -37.76 -16.42 0.04
CA GLY A 194 -38.67 -15.44 0.67
C GLY A 194 -38.24 -13.97 0.65
N CYS A 195 -37.65 -13.46 -0.44
CA CYS A 195 -37.16 -12.07 -0.47
C CYS A 195 -38.07 -11.04 -1.14
N ASP A 196 -39.27 -11.37 -1.62
CA ASP A 196 -40.07 -10.41 -2.42
C ASP A 196 -41.35 -9.84 -1.76
N GLU A 197 -41.77 -10.23 -0.55
CA GLU A 197 -43.02 -9.66 0.01
C GLU A 197 -43.13 -9.82 1.53
N LEU A 198 -42.46 -8.95 2.30
CA LEU A 198 -42.78 -8.74 3.72
C LEU A 198 -42.65 -7.24 4.06
N ASP A 199 -43.71 -6.49 3.76
CA ASP A 199 -44.08 -5.30 4.51
C ASP A 199 -44.60 -5.75 5.88
N SER A 200 -43.72 -5.90 6.87
CA SER A 200 -44.11 -6.17 8.25
C SER A 200 -43.20 -5.42 9.21
N GLU A 201 -43.82 -4.45 9.88
CA GLU A 201 -43.49 -3.89 11.20
C GLU A 201 -42.15 -4.34 11.79
N VAL A 202 -41.12 -3.54 11.51
CA VAL A 202 -39.85 -3.59 12.24
C VAL A 202 -40.13 -3.08 13.65
N SER A 203 -40.24 -4.02 14.59
CA SER A 203 -40.06 -3.73 16.01
C SER A 203 -38.69 -3.06 16.18
N GLU A 204 -38.72 -1.83 16.72
CA GLU A 204 -37.56 -1.04 17.12
C GLU A 204 -36.75 -1.82 18.17
N GLU A 205 -35.88 -2.73 17.72
CA GLU A 205 -34.78 -3.18 18.55
C GLU A 205 -33.92 -1.94 18.82
N GLU A 206 -33.92 -1.47 20.07
CA GLU A 206 -33.00 -0.48 20.64
C GLU A 206 -31.55 -1.04 20.64
N GLY A 207 -31.08 -1.48 19.48
CA GLY A 207 -29.68 -1.76 19.20
C GLY A 207 -28.96 -0.43 19.23
N MET A 208 -28.26 -0.17 20.34
CA MET A 208 -27.44 1.00 20.63
C MET A 208 -26.76 1.51 19.35
N GLN A 209 -27.40 2.51 18.75
CA GLN A 209 -26.99 3.14 17.51
C GLN A 209 -25.67 3.84 17.84
N VAL A 210 -24.55 3.22 17.46
CA VAL A 210 -23.26 3.91 17.51
C VAL A 210 -23.42 5.07 16.54
N ASP A 211 -23.59 6.27 17.11
CA ASP A 211 -23.90 7.47 16.36
C ASP A 211 -22.83 7.68 15.29
N ASP A 212 -23.24 7.55 14.02
CA ASP A 212 -22.36 7.74 12.87
C ASP A 212 -21.71 9.12 12.93
N ASN A 213 -22.42 10.12 13.49
CA ASN A 213 -21.90 11.46 13.67
C ASN A 213 -20.75 11.51 14.66
N ALA A 214 -20.77 10.74 15.74
CA ALA A 214 -19.69 10.73 16.73
C ALA A 214 -18.39 10.16 16.15
N ILE A 215 -18.48 9.16 15.26
CA ILE A 215 -17.30 8.61 14.55
C ILE A 215 -16.78 9.65 13.55
N VAL A 216 -17.67 10.27 12.78
CA VAL A 216 -17.29 11.29 11.79
C VAL A 216 -16.63 12.49 12.47
N GLU A 217 -17.17 12.97 13.59
CA GLU A 217 -16.58 14.04 14.39
C GLU A 217 -15.20 13.66 14.93
N ALA A 218 -15.03 12.44 15.47
CA ALA A 218 -13.74 11.98 15.97
C ALA A 218 -12.67 11.93 14.87
N VAL A 219 -13.00 11.37 13.70
CA VAL A 219 -12.08 11.28 12.56
C VAL A 219 -11.75 12.66 12.00
N MET A 220 -12.74 13.56 11.90
CA MET A 220 -12.49 14.94 11.45
C MET A 220 -11.62 15.71 12.44
N GLN A 221 -11.84 15.54 13.75
CA GLN A 221 -11.04 16.18 14.80
C GLN A 221 -9.57 15.72 14.72
N GLU A 222 -9.33 14.41 14.57
CA GLU A 222 -7.99 13.85 14.40
C GLU A 222 -7.29 14.40 13.14
N MET A 223 -8.01 14.50 12.02
CA MET A 223 -7.46 15.08 10.78
C MET A 223 -7.12 16.57 10.93
N ILE A 224 -7.95 17.34 11.63
CA ILE A 224 -7.71 18.76 11.88
C ILE A 224 -6.52 18.93 12.83
N GLU A 225 -6.39 18.09 13.85
CA GLU A 225 -5.26 18.09 14.77
C GLU A 225 -3.94 17.72 14.06
N GLU A 226 -3.96 16.79 13.10
CA GLU A 226 -2.79 16.52 12.24
C GLU A 226 -2.45 17.70 11.32
N GLU A 227 -3.45 18.42 10.80
CA GLU A 227 -3.23 19.56 9.91
C GLU A 227 -2.75 20.82 10.64
N LEU A 228 -3.20 21.03 11.88
CA LEU A 228 -2.81 22.16 12.73
C LEU A 228 -1.62 21.86 13.65
N GLY A 229 -1.22 20.59 13.78
CA GLY A 229 -0.19 20.12 14.70
C GLY A 229 1.26 20.33 14.25
N SER A 230 1.56 21.29 13.38
CA SER A 230 2.95 21.56 12.94
C SER A 230 3.37 23.04 13.02
N ASP A 231 2.61 23.90 13.70
CA ASP A 231 3.18 25.12 14.25
C ASP A 231 3.69 24.82 15.67
N GLU A 232 4.66 23.89 15.76
CA GLU A 232 5.54 23.89 16.92
C GLU A 232 6.30 25.21 16.87
N GLU A 233 5.82 26.14 17.70
CA GLU A 233 6.58 27.18 18.36
C GLU A 233 8.07 26.82 18.34
N GLU A 234 8.83 27.61 17.57
CA GLU A 234 10.27 27.51 17.33
C GLU A 234 11.00 27.24 18.66
N GLN A 235 11.09 25.95 19.04
CA GLN A 235 11.93 25.55 20.14
C GLN A 235 13.35 25.91 19.73
N PRO A 236 14.12 26.56 20.62
CA PRO A 236 15.51 26.88 20.34
C PRO A 236 16.19 25.61 19.86
N GLU A 237 16.77 25.68 18.65
CA GLU A 237 17.36 24.52 17.98
C GLU A 237 18.06 23.64 19.01
N PRO A 238 17.63 22.36 19.18
CA PRO A 238 18.38 21.46 20.03
C PRO A 238 19.76 21.36 19.41
N GLU A 239 20.73 21.95 20.10
CA GLU A 239 22.14 21.91 19.73
C GLU A 239 22.44 20.51 19.27
N SER A 240 22.67 20.37 17.95
CA SER A 240 22.93 19.13 17.23
C SER A 240 23.11 17.95 18.17
N GLU A 241 22.04 17.17 18.39
CA GLU A 241 22.18 15.87 19.01
C GLU A 241 23.20 15.15 18.13
N LYS A 242 24.44 15.11 18.63
CA LYS A 242 25.55 14.43 17.99
C LYS A 242 25.01 13.06 17.74
N ASN A 243 24.72 12.73 16.47
CA ASN A 243 24.31 11.40 16.02
C ASN A 243 25.08 10.42 16.88
N GLY A 244 24.38 9.85 17.86
CA GLY A 244 25.01 9.14 18.95
C GLY A 244 25.65 7.95 18.30
N GLN A 245 26.93 8.07 17.95
CA GLN A 245 27.66 7.05 17.25
C GLN A 245 27.67 5.90 18.23
N VAL A 246 26.75 4.95 18.01
CA VAL A 246 26.61 3.79 18.86
C VAL A 246 27.96 3.11 18.76
N ASN A 247 28.71 3.20 19.85
CA ASN A 247 30.02 2.63 19.90
C ASN A 247 29.84 1.11 19.70
N TRP A 248 30.43 0.59 18.64
CA TRP A 248 30.32 -0.84 18.30
C TRP A 248 30.78 -1.74 19.45
N ALA A 249 31.64 -1.23 20.33
CA ALA A 249 32.06 -1.92 21.56
C ALA A 249 30.92 -2.14 22.58
N ASP A 250 29.88 -1.29 22.58
CA ASP A 250 28.76 -1.34 23.54
C ASP A 250 27.61 -2.23 23.04
N LEU A 251 27.58 -2.52 21.73
CA LEU A 251 26.53 -3.30 21.08
C LEU A 251 26.35 -4.71 21.69
N PRO A 252 27.42 -5.47 22.02
CA PRO A 252 27.28 -6.76 22.70
C PRO A 252 26.61 -6.67 24.07
N HIS A 253 26.84 -5.56 24.80
CA HIS A 253 26.26 -5.34 26.12
C HIS A 253 24.77 -5.03 26.03
N LEU A 254 24.37 -4.19 25.06
CA LEU A 254 22.95 -3.91 24.76
C LEU A 254 22.18 -5.18 24.40
N CYS A 255 22.77 -6.07 23.59
CA CYS A 255 22.16 -7.37 23.27
C CYS A 255 21.93 -8.22 24.53
N THR A 256 22.87 -8.22 25.48
CA THR A 256 22.68 -8.94 26.75
C THR A 256 21.59 -8.32 27.63
N GLN A 257 21.46 -6.99 27.65
CA GLN A 257 20.37 -6.32 28.37
C GLN A 257 19.00 -6.64 27.77
N LEU A 258 18.90 -6.65 26.44
CA LEU A 258 17.67 -7.04 25.73
C LEU A 258 17.32 -8.52 25.98
N GLU A 259 18.29 -9.43 25.95
CA GLU A 259 18.09 -10.84 26.31
C GLU A 259 17.49 -10.98 27.72
N ALA A 260 18.03 -10.25 28.70
CA ALA A 260 17.55 -10.28 30.09
C ALA A 260 16.13 -9.72 30.22
N ALA A 261 15.83 -8.60 29.55
CA ALA A 261 14.50 -7.99 29.55
C ALA A 261 13.45 -8.92 28.90
N CYS A 262 13.81 -9.61 27.83
CA CYS A 262 12.92 -10.54 27.13
C CYS A 262 12.53 -11.74 28.00
N ILE A 263 13.45 -12.23 28.85
CA ILE A 263 13.16 -13.33 29.78
C ILE A 263 12.13 -12.91 30.85
N GLY A 264 12.10 -11.62 31.22
CA GLY A 264 11.22 -11.10 32.27
C GLY A 264 9.79 -10.76 31.82
N HIS A 265 9.60 -10.38 30.56
CA HIS A 265 8.35 -9.70 30.14
C HIS A 265 7.56 -10.36 29.02
N LEU A 266 8.10 -11.34 28.31
CA LEU A 266 7.48 -11.87 27.09
C LEU A 266 6.95 -13.31 27.25
N GLU A 267 5.93 -13.63 26.48
CA GLU A 267 5.30 -14.96 26.44
C GLU A 267 6.29 -16.03 25.94
N LYS A 268 6.32 -17.20 26.60
CA LYS A 268 7.40 -18.20 26.47
C LYS A 268 7.71 -18.63 25.03
N THR A 269 6.72 -18.66 24.15
CA THR A 269 6.85 -19.10 22.76
C THR A 269 7.52 -18.05 21.87
N PHE A 270 7.23 -16.77 22.08
CA PHE A 270 7.86 -15.68 21.33
C PHE A 270 9.31 -15.44 21.79
N CYS A 271 9.59 -15.63 23.08
CA CYS A 271 10.93 -15.48 23.66
C CYS A 271 11.95 -16.40 22.99
N ALA A 272 11.61 -17.65 22.68
CA ALA A 272 12.56 -18.63 22.18
C ALA A 272 13.18 -18.20 20.84
N GLN A 273 12.36 -17.72 19.90
CA GLN A 273 12.83 -17.30 18.59
C GLN A 273 13.61 -15.98 18.65
N LEU A 274 13.15 -15.02 19.46
CA LEU A 274 13.86 -13.75 19.63
C LEU A 274 15.22 -13.94 20.31
N LEU A 275 15.29 -14.79 21.35
CA LEU A 275 16.55 -15.10 22.02
C LEU A 275 17.54 -15.81 21.09
N ASP A 276 17.07 -16.70 20.21
CA ASP A 276 17.95 -17.36 19.24
C ASP A 276 18.51 -16.36 18.21
N ASN A 277 17.68 -15.45 17.72
CA ASN A 277 18.12 -14.37 16.83
C ASN A 277 19.12 -13.42 17.49
N LEU A 278 18.90 -13.02 18.74
CA LEU A 278 19.83 -12.16 19.50
C LEU A 278 21.19 -12.85 19.72
N ARG A 279 21.18 -14.16 19.99
CA ARG A 279 22.40 -14.96 20.14
C ARG A 279 23.18 -15.06 18.82
N GLN A 280 22.48 -15.35 17.71
CA GLN A 280 23.09 -15.40 16.38
C GLN A 280 23.70 -14.04 16.00
N PHE A 281 22.94 -12.97 16.19
CA PHE A 281 23.40 -11.60 15.92
C PHE A 281 24.64 -11.22 16.75
N ARG A 282 24.64 -11.54 18.05
CA ARG A 282 25.81 -11.33 18.93
C ARG A 282 27.02 -12.12 18.46
N GLY A 283 26.83 -13.34 17.94
CA GLY A 283 27.89 -14.15 17.35
C GLY A 283 28.52 -13.47 16.13
N LEU A 284 27.69 -12.93 15.24
CA LEU A 284 28.15 -12.20 14.06
C LEU A 284 28.95 -10.94 14.43
N ILE A 285 28.48 -10.14 15.38
CA ILE A 285 29.20 -8.94 15.85
C ILE A 285 30.59 -9.31 16.37
N ARG A 286 30.70 -10.36 17.21
CA ARG A 286 31.99 -10.79 17.75
C ARG A 286 32.93 -11.28 16.66
N SER A 287 32.41 -12.03 15.69
CA SER A 287 33.22 -12.49 14.55
C SER A 287 33.75 -11.31 13.74
N GLU A 288 32.93 -10.29 13.50
CA GLU A 288 33.35 -9.11 12.73
C GLU A 288 34.40 -8.29 13.48
N MET A 289 34.26 -8.13 14.79
CA MET A 289 35.27 -7.47 15.63
C MET A 289 36.63 -8.20 15.55
N GLN A 290 36.63 -9.53 15.66
CA GLN A 290 37.85 -10.33 15.54
C GLN A 290 38.48 -10.25 14.14
N ASN A 291 37.65 -10.18 13.09
CA ASN A 291 38.11 -10.00 11.72
C ASN A 291 38.73 -8.61 11.51
N SER A 292 38.15 -7.56 12.12
CA SER A 292 38.68 -6.20 12.04
C SER A 292 40.05 -6.05 12.70
N GLU A 293 40.23 -6.63 13.89
CA GLU A 293 41.52 -6.66 14.59
C GLU A 293 42.59 -7.45 13.81
N SER A 294 42.20 -8.57 13.20
CA SER A 294 43.09 -9.39 12.39
C SER A 294 43.55 -8.66 11.11
N ASN A 295 42.65 -7.90 10.47
CA ASN A 295 42.97 -7.10 9.30
C ASN A 295 43.89 -5.92 9.64
N GLU A 296 43.71 -5.29 10.80
CA GLU A 296 44.56 -4.19 11.25
C GLU A 296 45.99 -4.66 11.55
N MET A 297 46.14 -5.83 12.20
CA MET A 297 47.46 -6.45 12.42
C MET A 297 48.16 -6.86 11.11
N ALA A 298 47.41 -7.35 10.12
CA ALA A 298 47.97 -7.73 8.83
C ALA A 298 48.53 -6.52 8.05
N LEU A 299 47.87 -5.37 8.13
CA LEU A 299 48.32 -4.13 7.48
C LEU A 299 49.51 -3.48 8.21
N GLY A 300 49.56 -3.58 9.55
CA GLY A 300 50.68 -3.07 10.34
C GLY A 300 52.00 -3.81 10.15
N SER A 301 51.98 -5.06 9.66
CA SER A 301 53.20 -5.86 9.41
C SER A 301 53.82 -5.62 8.02
N MET A 302 53.20 -4.82 7.15
CA MET A 302 53.69 -4.53 5.79
C MET A 302 54.37 -3.16 5.65
N VAL A 303 54.53 -2.40 6.74
CA VAL A 303 55.21 -1.10 6.79
C VAL A 303 56.53 -1.23 7.53
#